data_AF-A0A1E7XGD1-F1
#
_entry.id   AF-A0A1E7XGD1-F1
#
_cell.length_a   1.000
_cell.length_b   1.000
_cell.length_c   1.000
_cell.angle_alpha   90.00
_cell.angle_beta   90.00
_cell.angle_gamma   90.00
#
_symmetry.space_group_name_H-M   'P 1'
#
loop_
_entity.id
_entity.type
_entity.pdbx_description
1 polymer ?
#
loop_
_entity_poly.entity_id
_entity_poly.type
_entity_poly.pdbx_seq_one_letter_code
_entity_poly.pdbx_strand_id
1 'polypeptide(L)'
;MTGKIKINKSIVRALLLYGGLIWLIFIIAIIPHFGDMMALHDPGNFGISKYTISDTLYFAWRFPLTYLVFSLIHTKWPVAVPVVWYYSMLAISLLEVVVDLIRGDFFVAGVILIDSLAFGAAIYFFSLVTLRIIHNNMFIKSDNYLVRWFGALKMSLGEYWQWLLGSYVLYLVVNLFAD
;
A
#
# COMPACT_ATOMS: atom_id res chain seq x y z
N MET A 1 12.87 -10.52 -26.20
CA MET A 1 13.53 -11.33 -25.15
C MET A 1 13.05 -10.81 -23.79
N THR A 2 12.12 -11.52 -23.16
CA THR A 2 11.51 -11.17 -21.86
C THR A 2 12.47 -11.54 -20.73
N GLY A 3 13.35 -10.60 -20.36
CA GLY A 3 14.19 -10.73 -19.17
C GLY A 3 13.30 -10.71 -17.93
N LYS A 4 12.95 -11.89 -17.40
CA LYS A 4 12.32 -12.01 -16.08
C LYS A 4 13.20 -11.26 -15.07
N ILE A 5 12.65 -10.24 -14.43
CA ILE A 5 13.32 -9.51 -13.35
C ILE A 5 13.67 -10.55 -12.27
N LYS A 6 14.94 -10.93 -12.18
CA LYS A 6 15.44 -11.80 -11.11
C LYS A 6 15.48 -10.95 -9.85
N ILE A 7 14.40 -11.02 -9.07
CA ILE A 7 14.34 -10.44 -7.74
C ILE A 7 15.47 -11.08 -6.93
N ASN A 8 16.48 -10.28 -6.58
CA ASN A 8 17.59 -10.75 -5.79
C ASN A 8 17.08 -11.02 -4.37
N LYS A 9 17.07 -12.30 -3.96
CA LYS A 9 16.63 -12.74 -2.63
C LYS A 9 17.32 -11.97 -1.49
N SER A 10 18.57 -11.53 -1.71
CA SER A 10 19.32 -10.73 -0.75
C SER A 10 18.72 -9.33 -0.56
N ILE A 11 18.29 -8.69 -1.65
CA ILE A 11 17.67 -7.35 -1.61
C ILE A 11 16.30 -7.42 -0.93
N VAL A 12 15.52 -8.46 -1.22
CA VAL A 12 14.23 -8.68 -0.54
C VAL A 12 14.42 -8.95 0.95
N ARG A 13 15.40 -9.79 1.32
CA ARG A 13 15.75 -10.00 2.73
C ARG A 13 16.19 -8.72 3.42
N ALA A 14 17.00 -7.90 2.76
CA ALA A 14 17.47 -6.64 3.32
C ALA A 14 16.32 -5.65 3.51
N LEU A 15 15.41 -5.53 2.55
CA LEU A 15 14.19 -4.71 2.67
C LEU A 15 13.25 -5.21 3.77
N LEU A 16 13.06 -6.52 3.89
CA LEU A 16 12.26 -7.11 4.97
C LEU A 16 12.90 -6.92 6.33
N LEU A 17 14.23 -7.05 6.43
CA LEU A 17 14.96 -6.81 7.67
C LEU A 17 14.94 -5.33 8.05
N TYR A 18 15.27 -4.41 7.13
CA TYR A 18 15.25 -2.97 7.41
C TYR A 18 13.84 -2.47 7.72
N GLY A 19 12.86 -2.88 6.91
CA GLY A 19 11.46 -2.58 7.16
C GLY A 19 11.00 -3.13 8.50
N GLY A 20 11.32 -4.39 8.79
CA GLY A 20 11.04 -5.05 10.06
C GLY A 20 11.73 -4.38 11.26
N LEU A 21 12.93 -3.83 11.10
CA LEU A 21 13.69 -3.16 12.17
C LEU A 21 13.13 -1.77 12.47
N ILE A 22 12.80 -1.00 11.44
CA ILE A 22 12.06 0.28 11.58
C ILE A 22 10.74 0.02 12.30
N TRP A 23 10.04 -1.04 11.89
CA TRP A 23 8.80 -1.48 12.51
C TRP A 23 8.96 -1.92 13.95
N LEU A 24 10.00 -2.68 14.26
CA LEU A 24 10.33 -3.10 15.62
C LEU A 24 10.56 -1.87 16.50
N ILE A 25 11.28 -0.86 15.99
CA ILE A 25 11.51 0.41 16.70
C ILE A 25 10.20 1.15 16.96
N PHE A 26 9.32 1.25 15.95
CA PHE A 26 8.01 1.88 16.11
C PHE A 26 7.13 1.11 17.11
N ILE A 27 7.11 -0.22 17.04
CA ILE A 27 6.37 -1.08 17.97
C ILE A 27 6.92 -0.90 19.39
N ILE A 28 8.23 -0.94 19.59
CA ILE A 28 8.86 -0.74 20.91
C ILE A 28 8.59 0.67 21.45
N ALA A 29 8.52 1.68 20.58
CA ALA A 29 8.22 3.05 20.98
C ALA A 29 6.74 3.24 21.35
N ILE A 30 5.83 2.53 20.68
CA ILE A 30 4.38 2.68 20.85
C ILE A 30 3.84 1.78 21.96
N ILE A 31 4.36 0.55 22.12
CA ILE A 31 3.91 -0.44 23.12
C ILE A 31 3.79 0.14 24.55
N PRO A 32 4.78 0.90 25.07
CA PRO A 32 4.73 1.42 26.44
C PRO A 32 3.60 2.43 26.65
N HIS A 33 3.20 3.13 25.59
CA HIS A 33 2.14 4.14 25.61
C HIS A 33 0.79 3.58 25.14
N PHE A 34 0.74 2.30 24.75
CA PHE A 34 -0.41 1.69 24.11
C PHE A 34 -1.61 1.55 25.06
N GLY A 35 -1.35 1.23 26.34
CA GLY A 35 -2.40 1.16 27.37
C GLY A 35 -3.08 2.51 27.62
N ASP A 36 -2.31 3.60 27.64
CA ASP A 36 -2.82 4.95 27.83
C ASP A 36 -3.52 5.48 26.57
N MET A 37 -3.07 5.08 25.37
CA MET A 37 -3.74 5.39 24.10
C MET A 37 -5.09 4.66 23.96
N MET A 38 -5.20 3.42 24.44
CA MET A 38 -6.46 2.67 24.47
C MET A 38 -7.46 3.18 25.53
N ALA A 39 -6.98 3.83 26.59
CA ALA A 39 -7.83 4.39 27.64
C ALA A 39 -8.45 5.74 27.25
N LEU A 40 -7.88 6.44 26.27
CA LEU A 40 -8.29 7.78 25.83
C LEU A 40 -9.10 7.80 24.52
N HIS A 41 -9.22 6.70 23.79
CA HIS A 41 -10.00 6.64 22.55
C HIS A 41 -10.94 5.42 22.58
N ASP A 42 -12.19 5.66 22.18
CA ASP A 42 -13.14 4.58 21.93
C ASP A 42 -12.49 3.61 20.92
N PRO A 43 -12.39 2.31 21.20
CA PRO A 43 -11.40 1.49 20.54
C PRO A 43 -11.60 1.20 19.05
N GLY A 44 -12.76 1.56 18.49
CA GLY A 44 -13.01 1.57 17.04
C GLY A 44 -12.55 2.87 16.36
N ASN A 45 -11.69 3.64 17.01
CA ASN A 45 -11.30 4.97 16.56
C ASN A 45 -9.80 5.18 16.85
N PHE A 46 -8.92 4.38 16.23
CA PHE A 46 -7.46 4.60 16.20
C PHE A 46 -7.05 5.89 15.45
N GLY A 47 -7.91 6.91 15.41
CA GLY A 47 -7.78 8.09 14.56
C GLY A 47 -8.11 7.83 13.09
N ILE A 48 -8.55 6.61 12.76
CA ILE A 48 -9.18 6.30 11.48
C ILE A 48 -10.65 6.63 11.66
N SER A 49 -11.10 7.76 11.12
CA SER A 49 -12.53 8.08 11.13
C SER A 49 -13.31 6.90 10.58
N LYS A 50 -14.50 6.61 11.13
CA LYS A 50 -15.49 5.75 10.48
C LYS A 50 -15.48 6.10 9.00
N TYR A 51 -15.08 5.14 8.16
CA TYR A 51 -14.93 5.40 6.74
C TYR A 51 -16.30 5.90 6.27
N THR A 52 -16.38 7.14 5.84
CA THR A 52 -17.59 7.58 5.16
C THR A 52 -17.45 7.17 3.71
N ILE A 53 -18.56 6.92 3.01
CA ILE A 53 -18.54 6.71 1.55
C ILE A 53 -17.73 7.82 0.85
N SER A 54 -17.77 9.06 1.36
CA SER A 54 -16.92 10.16 0.90
C SER A 54 -15.42 9.94 1.11
N ASP A 55 -15.00 9.39 2.24
CA ASP A 55 -13.59 9.07 2.52
C ASP A 55 -13.10 7.89 1.67
N THR A 56 -13.94 6.86 1.51
CA THR A 56 -13.64 5.72 0.63
C THR A 56 -13.54 6.17 -0.82
N LEU A 57 -14.44 7.03 -1.30
CA LEU A 57 -14.35 7.63 -2.63
C LEU A 57 -13.13 8.54 -2.77
N TYR A 58 -12.80 9.33 -1.76
CA TYR A 58 -11.59 10.16 -1.75
C TYR A 58 -10.32 9.31 -1.87
N PHE A 59 -10.23 8.23 -1.10
CA PHE A 59 -9.14 7.26 -1.19
C PHE A 59 -9.12 6.52 -2.53
N ALA A 60 -10.30 6.25 -3.11
CA ALA A 60 -10.47 5.51 -4.37
C ALA A 60 -9.81 6.19 -5.59
N TRP A 61 -9.59 7.49 -5.55
CA TRP A 61 -8.84 8.19 -6.60
C TRP A 61 -7.47 8.65 -6.12
N ARG A 62 -7.34 9.08 -4.86
CA ARG A 62 -6.07 9.57 -4.32
C ARG A 62 -4.99 8.50 -4.35
N PHE A 63 -5.33 7.27 -3.98
CA PHE A 63 -4.36 6.19 -3.87
C PHE A 63 -3.68 5.86 -5.22
N PRO A 64 -4.43 5.57 -6.30
CA PRO A 64 -3.85 5.39 -7.64
C PRO A 64 -3.09 6.63 -8.14
N LEU A 65 -3.66 7.82 -7.92
CA LEU A 65 -3.05 9.07 -8.38
C LEU A 65 -1.72 9.36 -7.71
N THR A 66 -1.57 9.01 -6.43
CA THR A 66 -0.30 9.19 -5.72
C THR A 66 0.80 8.40 -6.43
N TYR A 67 0.59 7.10 -6.67
CA TYR A 67 1.54 6.27 -7.40
C TYR A 67 1.79 6.75 -8.83
N LEU A 68 0.74 7.20 -9.53
CA LEU A 68 0.84 7.79 -10.86
C LEU A 68 1.76 9.02 -10.88
N VAL A 69 1.58 9.95 -9.93
CA VAL A 69 2.41 11.16 -9.81
C VAL A 69 3.85 10.82 -9.49
N PHE A 70 4.08 9.90 -8.55
CA PHE A 70 5.44 9.46 -8.22
C PHE A 70 6.12 8.71 -9.38
N SER A 71 5.35 8.06 -10.27
CA SER A 71 5.88 7.43 -11.48
C SER A 71 6.41 8.42 -12.52
N LEU A 72 6.00 9.69 -12.46
CA LEU A 72 6.52 10.76 -13.32
C LEU A 72 7.95 11.14 -12.95
N ILE A 73 8.43 10.76 -11.77
CA ILE A 73 9.80 11.08 -11.36
C ILE A 73 10.71 9.97 -11.87
N HIS A 74 11.76 10.35 -12.60
CA HIS A 74 12.58 9.39 -13.34
C HIS A 74 13.47 8.49 -12.46
N THR A 75 13.59 8.81 -11.17
CA THR A 75 14.36 8.06 -10.18
C THR A 75 13.48 7.03 -9.47
N LYS A 76 14.06 5.94 -8.98
CA LYS A 76 13.31 4.85 -8.32
C LYS A 76 12.95 5.15 -6.85
N TRP A 77 13.76 5.96 -6.18
CA TRP A 77 13.61 6.36 -4.78
C TRP A 77 12.27 7.01 -4.39
N PRO A 78 11.66 7.87 -5.23
CA PRO A 78 10.40 8.52 -4.91
C PRO A 78 9.25 7.55 -4.66
N VAL A 79 9.30 6.32 -5.21
CA VAL A 79 8.30 5.27 -4.93
C VAL A 79 8.28 4.87 -3.45
N ALA A 80 9.39 5.05 -2.73
CA ALA A 80 9.44 4.78 -1.30
C ALA A 80 8.48 5.68 -0.50
N VAL A 81 8.17 6.89 -0.98
CA VAL A 81 7.28 7.83 -0.27
C VAL A 81 5.85 7.29 -0.16
N PRO A 82 5.13 6.99 -1.27
CA PRO A 82 3.80 6.41 -1.16
C PRO A 82 3.82 5.02 -0.51
N VAL A 83 4.87 4.23 -0.73
CA VAL A 83 5.01 2.92 -0.08
C VAL A 83 5.04 3.08 1.43
N VAL A 84 5.94 3.91 1.97
CA VAL A 84 6.05 4.10 3.43
C VAL A 84 4.75 4.68 3.98
N TRP A 85 4.17 5.67 3.31
CA TRP A 85 2.90 6.28 3.73
C TRP A 85 1.78 5.25 3.87
N TYR A 86 1.50 4.49 2.82
CA TYR A 86 0.39 3.53 2.82
C TYR A 86 0.71 2.27 3.63
N TYR A 87 1.99 1.88 3.73
CA TYR A 87 2.39 0.79 4.62
C TYR A 87 2.18 1.16 6.08
N SER A 88 2.37 2.42 6.47
CA SER A 88 2.02 2.90 7.81
C SER A 88 0.53 2.90 8.09
N MET A 89 -0.33 2.92 7.07
CA MET A 89 -1.78 2.75 7.26
C MET A 89 -2.13 1.28 7.43
N LEU A 90 -1.61 0.42 6.55
CA LEU A 90 -1.68 -1.05 6.68
C LEU A 90 -1.21 -1.53 8.05
N ALA A 91 -0.16 -0.88 8.56
CA ALA A 91 0.41 -1.14 9.86
C ALA A 91 -0.58 -1.05 11.01
N ILE A 92 -1.32 0.06 11.02
CA ILE A 92 -2.26 0.44 12.06
C ILE A 92 -3.47 -0.50 11.98
N SER A 93 -3.97 -0.80 10.77
CA SER A 93 -5.07 -1.75 10.58
C SER A 93 -4.72 -3.16 11.05
N LEU A 94 -3.50 -3.63 10.81
CA LEU A 94 -3.05 -4.93 11.33
C LEU A 94 -2.90 -4.94 12.86
N LEU A 95 -2.54 -3.80 13.47
CA LEU A 95 -2.49 -3.67 14.92
C LEU A 95 -3.89 -3.70 15.53
N GLU A 96 -4.87 -3.06 14.88
CA GLU A 96 -6.28 -3.11 15.25
C GLU A 96 -6.83 -4.55 15.25
N VAL A 97 -6.50 -5.35 14.22
CA VAL A 97 -6.82 -6.79 14.19
C VAL A 97 -6.31 -7.51 15.44
N VAL A 98 -5.05 -7.26 15.84
CA VAL A 98 -4.47 -7.90 17.03
C VAL A 98 -5.24 -7.51 18.29
N VAL A 99 -5.63 -6.24 18.41
CA VAL A 99 -6.38 -5.73 19.55
C VAL A 99 -7.79 -6.34 19.62
N ASP A 100 -8.48 -6.44 18.49
CA ASP A 100 -9.83 -7.03 18.43
C ASP A 100 -9.81 -8.53 18.73
N LEU A 101 -8.77 -9.24 18.27
CA LEU A 101 -8.55 -10.64 18.65
C LEU A 101 -8.34 -10.81 20.16
N ILE A 102 -7.58 -9.91 20.81
CA ILE A 102 -7.36 -9.94 22.28
C ILE A 102 -8.67 -9.71 23.03
N ARG A 103 -9.57 -8.89 22.49
CA ARG A 103 -10.89 -8.61 23.08
C ARG A 103 -11.93 -9.69 22.81
N GLY A 104 -11.63 -10.65 21.94
CA GLY A 104 -12.56 -11.70 21.54
C GLY A 104 -13.55 -11.26 20.47
N ASP A 105 -13.33 -10.13 19.80
CA ASP A 105 -14.15 -9.68 18.66
C ASP A 105 -13.62 -10.28 17.35
N PHE A 106 -13.82 -11.58 17.19
CA PHE A 106 -13.27 -12.35 16.06
C PHE A 106 -13.89 -11.97 14.71
N PHE A 107 -15.14 -11.50 14.71
CA PHE A 107 -15.83 -11.12 13.48
C PHE A 107 -15.26 -9.82 12.92
N VAL A 108 -15.16 -8.77 13.76
CA VAL A 108 -14.58 -7.48 13.38
C VAL A 108 -13.11 -7.65 12.98
N ALA A 109 -12.34 -8.40 13.77
CA ALA A 109 -10.95 -8.72 13.45
C ALA A 109 -10.81 -9.42 12.08
N GLY A 110 -11.74 -10.31 11.73
CA GLY A 110 -11.75 -11.01 10.44
C GLY A 110 -11.99 -10.07 9.26
N VAL A 111 -12.94 -9.14 9.39
CA VAL A 111 -13.25 -8.15 8.35
C VAL A 111 -12.06 -7.20 8.12
N ILE A 112 -11.49 -6.63 9.19
CA ILE A 112 -10.34 -5.72 9.12
C ILE A 112 -9.11 -6.43 8.57
N LEU A 113 -8.90 -7.71 8.91
CA LEU A 113 -7.80 -8.50 8.36
C LEU A 113 -7.92 -8.69 6.84
N ILE A 114 -9.12 -9.00 6.34
CA ILE A 114 -9.36 -9.16 4.90
C ILE A 114 -9.14 -7.83 4.18
N ASP A 115 -9.63 -6.71 4.73
CA ASP A 115 -9.41 -5.36 4.17
C ASP A 115 -7.92 -5.03 4.11
N SER A 116 -7.21 -5.26 5.23
CA SER A 116 -5.76 -5.02 5.34
C SER A 116 -4.97 -5.83 4.32
N LEU A 117 -5.31 -7.10 4.11
CA LEU A 117 -4.65 -7.94 3.12
C LEU A 117 -4.91 -7.46 1.69
N ALA A 118 -6.14 -7.05 1.38
CA ALA A 118 -6.49 -6.48 0.08
C ALA A 118 -5.74 -5.15 -0.17
N PHE A 119 -5.68 -4.28 0.84
CA PHE A 119 -4.95 -3.03 0.79
C PHE A 119 -3.43 -3.25 0.62
N GLY A 120 -2.84 -4.19 1.36
CA GLY A 120 -1.44 -4.58 1.20
C GLY A 120 -1.12 -5.12 -0.20
N ALA A 121 -2.02 -5.91 -0.78
CA ALA A 121 -1.89 -6.38 -2.17
C ALA A 121 -1.96 -5.20 -3.16
N ALA A 122 -2.87 -4.24 -2.95
CA ALA A 122 -2.96 -3.05 -3.78
C ALA A 122 -1.65 -2.23 -3.71
N ILE A 123 -1.13 -1.96 -2.51
CA ILE A 123 0.17 -1.27 -2.32
C ILE A 123 1.27 -1.97 -3.12
N TYR A 124 1.34 -3.31 -3.03
CA TYR A 124 2.34 -4.10 -3.75
C TYR A 124 2.24 -3.93 -5.27
N PHE A 125 1.05 -4.13 -5.86
CA PHE A 125 0.89 -4.06 -7.31
C PHE A 125 1.06 -2.64 -7.85
N PHE A 126 0.57 -1.62 -7.14
CA PHE A 126 0.81 -0.22 -7.52
C PHE A 126 2.29 0.15 -7.46
N SER A 127 3.02 -0.35 -6.46
CA SER A 127 4.47 -0.13 -6.35
C SER A 127 5.24 -0.80 -7.50
N LEU A 128 4.86 -2.03 -7.86
CA LEU A 128 5.45 -2.74 -9.01
C LEU A 128 5.20 -2.01 -10.33
N VAL A 129 3.96 -1.58 -10.57
CA VAL A 129 3.60 -0.84 -11.79
C VAL A 129 4.36 0.48 -11.85
N THR A 130 4.49 1.20 -10.73
CA THR A 130 5.24 2.46 -10.64
C THR A 130 6.72 2.26 -10.95
N LEU A 131 7.37 1.29 -10.31
CA LEU A 131 8.79 0.96 -10.58
C LEU A 131 9.01 0.56 -12.04
N ARG A 132 8.04 -0.13 -12.63
CA ARG A 132 8.09 -0.54 -14.02
C ARG A 132 7.87 0.63 -14.98
N ILE A 133 6.97 1.57 -14.69
CA ILE A 133 6.83 2.80 -15.48
C ILE A 133 8.17 3.54 -15.53
N ILE A 134 8.79 3.73 -14.37
CA ILE A 134 10.09 4.39 -14.24
C ILE A 134 11.16 3.66 -15.06
N HIS A 135 11.18 2.32 -14.99
CA HIS A 135 12.10 1.50 -15.77
C HIS A 135 11.80 1.55 -17.28
N ASN A 136 10.55 1.41 -17.70
CA ASN A 136 10.17 1.33 -19.11
C ASN A 136 10.37 2.67 -19.84
N ASN A 137 10.24 3.78 -19.13
CA ASN A 137 10.43 5.12 -19.66
C ASN A 137 11.82 5.31 -20.30
N MET A 138 12.84 4.60 -19.82
CA MET A 138 14.20 4.69 -20.36
C MET A 138 14.38 3.99 -21.73
N PHE A 139 13.43 3.16 -22.16
CA PHE A 139 13.54 2.40 -23.41
C PHE A 139 12.72 2.98 -24.56
N ILE A 140 11.86 3.97 -24.30
CA ILE A 140 10.98 4.56 -25.30
C ILE A 140 11.69 5.75 -25.96
N LYS A 141 11.85 5.71 -27.28
CA LYS A 141 12.49 6.80 -28.04
C LYS A 141 11.47 7.90 -28.34
N SER A 142 11.50 8.98 -27.56
CA SER A 142 10.78 10.24 -27.84
C SER A 142 11.43 11.40 -27.09
N ASP A 143 11.48 12.56 -27.72
CA ASP A 143 11.97 13.81 -27.09
C ASP A 143 10.96 14.37 -26.10
N ASN A 144 9.68 14.01 -26.23
CA ASN A 144 8.64 14.43 -25.30
C ASN A 144 8.53 13.44 -24.13
N TYR A 145 8.87 13.89 -22.93
CA TYR A 145 8.84 13.09 -21.71
C TYR A 145 7.47 12.47 -21.43
N LEU A 146 6.39 13.23 -21.62
CA LEU A 146 5.03 12.75 -21.36
C LEU A 146 4.65 11.62 -22.32
N VAL A 147 5.08 11.70 -23.58
CA VAL A 147 4.85 10.64 -24.57
C VAL A 147 5.56 9.35 -24.17
N ARG A 148 6.82 9.44 -23.71
CA ARG A 148 7.53 8.27 -23.19
C ARG A 148 6.86 7.70 -21.95
N TRP A 149 6.47 8.55 -21.01
CA TRP A 149 5.80 8.15 -19.79
C TRP A 149 4.47 7.44 -20.06
N PHE A 150 3.63 7.98 -20.97
CA PHE A 150 2.38 7.32 -21.38
C PHE A 150 2.63 5.97 -22.06
N GLY A 151 3.65 5.88 -22.91
CA GLY A 151 4.04 4.60 -23.49
C GLY A 151 4.49 3.58 -22.43
N ALA A 152 5.24 4.04 -21.42
CA ALA A 152 5.71 3.21 -20.30
C ALA A 152 4.55 2.75 -19.42
N LEU A 153 3.57 3.63 -19.17
CA LEU A 153 2.33 3.31 -18.47
C LEU A 153 1.56 2.20 -19.18
N LYS A 154 1.34 2.34 -20.50
CA LYS A 154 0.62 1.34 -21.31
C LYS A 154 1.31 -0.03 -21.26
N MET A 155 2.64 -0.06 -21.42
CA MET A 155 3.42 -1.31 -21.31
C MET A 155 3.38 -1.92 -19.91
N SER A 156 3.40 -1.09 -18.87
CA SER A 156 3.43 -1.56 -17.47
C SER A 156 2.08 -2.13 -17.04
N LEU A 157 0.98 -1.49 -17.45
CA LEU A 157 -0.37 -1.98 -17.19
C LEU A 157 -0.63 -3.29 -17.95
N GLY A 158 -0.16 -3.44 -19.19
CA GLY A 158 -0.39 -4.65 -19.98
C GLY A 158 -0.02 -5.98 -19.29
N GLU A 159 0.98 -5.99 -18.41
CA GLU A 159 1.41 -7.22 -17.71
C GLU A 159 0.73 -7.43 -16.34
N TYR A 160 0.39 -6.35 -15.63
CA TYR A 160 -0.12 -6.42 -14.26
C TYR A 160 -1.56 -5.94 -14.08
N TRP A 161 -2.26 -5.57 -15.16
CA TRP A 161 -3.58 -4.95 -15.05
C TRP A 161 -4.59 -5.82 -14.29
N GLN A 162 -4.60 -7.14 -14.53
CA GLN A 162 -5.55 -8.06 -13.87
C GLN A 162 -5.34 -8.09 -12.35
N TRP A 163 -4.08 -8.18 -11.92
CA TRP A 163 -3.73 -8.24 -10.51
C TRP A 163 -3.89 -6.88 -9.82
N LEU A 164 -3.54 -5.80 -10.50
CA LEU A 164 -3.73 -4.44 -10.00
C LEU A 164 -5.21 -4.11 -9.85
N LEU A 165 -6.03 -4.37 -10.88
CA LEU A 165 -7.49 -4.16 -10.79
C LEU A 165 -8.13 -5.12 -9.78
N GLY A 166 -7.75 -6.40 -9.76
CA GLY A 166 -8.32 -7.37 -8.84
C GLY A 166 -8.06 -7.02 -7.38
N SER A 167 -6.80 -6.72 -7.02
CA SER A 167 -6.45 -6.31 -5.65
C SER A 167 -7.11 -4.99 -5.27
N TYR A 168 -7.20 -4.04 -6.20
CA TYR A 168 -7.78 -2.73 -5.92
C TYR A 168 -9.30 -2.76 -5.79
N VAL A 169 -9.99 -3.49 -6.67
CA VAL A 169 -11.45 -3.69 -6.59
C VAL A 169 -11.79 -4.45 -5.32
N LEU A 170 -11.02 -5.49 -4.96
CA LEU A 170 -11.23 -6.20 -3.69
C LEU A 170 -11.11 -5.26 -2.50
N TYR A 171 -10.07 -4.43 -2.45
CA TYR A 171 -9.92 -3.41 -1.41
C TYR A 171 -11.12 -2.47 -1.36
N LEU A 172 -11.54 -1.90 -2.49
CA LEU A 172 -12.67 -0.96 -2.52
C LEU A 172 -13.99 -1.62 -2.09
N VAL A 173 -14.23 -2.86 -2.51
CA VAL A 173 -15.42 -3.62 -2.14
C VAL A 173 -15.42 -3.88 -0.63
N VAL A 174 -14.32 -4.42 -0.09
CA VAL A 174 -14.24 -4.72 1.34
C VAL A 174 -14.41 -3.43 2.16
N ASN A 175 -13.76 -2.34 1.76
CA ASN A 175 -13.87 -1.05 2.43
C ASN A 175 -15.31 -0.47 2.38
N LEU A 176 -16.04 -0.64 1.28
CA LEU A 176 -17.45 -0.21 1.15
C LEU A 176 -18.45 -1.04 1.97
N PHE A 177 -18.12 -2.29 2.29
CA PHE A 177 -18.99 -3.22 3.02
C PHE A 177 -18.51 -3.48 4.46
N ALA A 178 -17.41 -2.87 4.88
CA ALA A 178 -16.91 -2.90 6.26
C ALA A 178 -17.56 -1.81 7.14
N ASP A 179 -18.34 -0.90 6.54
CA ASP A 179 -19.18 0.11 7.22
C ASP A 179 -20.51 -0.47 7.75
#